data_AF-A0A9D7Y8L4-F1
#
_entry.id   AF-A0A9D7Y8L4-F1
#
_cell.length_a   1.000
_cell.length_b   1.000
_cell.length_c   1.000
_cell.angle_alpha   90.00
_cell.angle_beta   90.00
_cell.angle_gamma   90.00
#
_symmetry.space_group_name_H-M   'P 1'
#
loop_
_entity.id
_entity.type
_entity.pdbx_description
1 polymer ?
#
loop_
_entity_poly.entity_id
_entity_poly.type
_entity_poly.pdbx_seq_one_letter_code
_entity_poly.pdbx_strand_id
1 'polypeptide(L)' 'MKQNLKSNFTLVYGNKNQQSIVFFEELEGFENMYINRFVFINILSRERLDAALNIGRINNKKAKRIRQVD' A
#
# COMPACT_ATOMS: atom_id res chain seq x y z
N MET A 1 6.69 -12.62 20.08
CA MET A 1 5.88 -12.65 18.84
C MET A 1 6.29 -13.88 18.04
N LYS A 2 5.36 -14.74 17.63
CA LYS A 2 5.70 -15.91 16.79
C LYS A 2 6.20 -15.39 15.43
N GLN A 3 7.47 -15.65 15.09
CA GLN A 3 7.97 -15.41 13.73
C GLN A 3 7.31 -16.44 12.81
N ASN A 4 6.27 -16.01 12.09
CA ASN A 4 5.66 -16.83 11.06
C ASN A 4 6.26 -16.42 9.72
N LEU A 5 7.33 -17.11 9.32
CA LEU A 5 8.14 -16.83 8.13
C LEU A 5 7.39 -17.03 6.79
N LYS A 6 6.06 -17.16 6.77
CA LYS A 6 5.24 -17.39 5.58
C LYS A 6 3.98 -16.51 5.48
N SER A 7 3.80 -15.55 6.37
CA SER A 7 2.64 -14.65 6.28
C SER A 7 2.75 -13.70 5.09
N ASN A 8 1.63 -13.47 4.42
CA ASN A 8 1.47 -12.44 3.39
C ASN A 8 0.81 -11.21 4.00
N PHE A 9 1.26 -10.02 3.61
CA PHE A 9 0.78 -8.75 4.13
C PHE A 9 0.63 -7.72 3.03
N THR A 10 -0.47 -6.98 3.08
CA THR A 10 -0.71 -5.84 2.20
C THR A 10 -0.83 -4.58 3.06
N LEU A 11 0.08 -3.64 2.86
CA LEU A 11 0.05 -2.34 3.53
C LEU A 11 -0.70 -1.34 2.65
N VAL A 12 -1.87 -0.92 3.11
CA VAL A 12 -2.64 0.16 2.47
C VAL A 12 -2.38 1.47 3.21
N TYR A 13 -1.63 2.38 2.61
CA TYR A 13 -1.16 3.59 3.28
C TYR A 13 -1.76 4.87 2.68
N GLY A 14 -2.52 5.60 3.49
CA GLY A 14 -3.21 6.82 3.07
C GLY A 14 -2.43 8.08 3.43
N ASN A 15 -2.09 8.91 2.44
CA ASN A 15 -1.33 10.15 2.63
C ASN A 15 -1.95 11.34 1.87
N LYS A 16 -1.49 12.57 2.15
CA LYS A 16 -1.98 13.76 1.41
C LYS A 16 -1.38 13.79 0.01
N ASN A 17 -0.06 13.71 -0.06
CA ASN A 17 0.77 13.71 -1.26
C ASN A 17 1.94 12.76 -1.07
N GLN A 18 2.69 12.48 -2.14
CA GLN A 18 3.79 11.51 -2.09
C GLN A 18 4.87 11.92 -1.07
N GLN A 19 5.19 13.20 -1.01
CA GLN A 19 6.17 13.76 -0.06
C GLN A 19 5.78 13.59 1.42
N SER A 20 4.51 13.31 1.72
CA SER A 20 4.04 13.07 3.09
C SER A 20 4.10 11.60 3.53
N ILE A 21 4.50 10.69 2.63
CA ILE A 21 4.66 9.28 2.98
C ILE A 21 5.94 9.13 3.80
N VAL A 22 5.80 8.79 5.08
CA VAL A 22 6.94 8.47 5.94
C VAL A 22 7.48 7.10 5.56
N PHE A 23 8.81 6.97 5.48
CA PHE A 23 9.55 5.75 5.10
C PHE A 23 9.30 5.26 3.66
N PHE A 24 9.05 6.16 2.71
CA PHE A 24 8.71 5.77 1.35
C PHE A 24 9.78 4.88 0.70
N GLU A 25 11.05 5.31 0.74
CA GLU A 25 12.15 4.55 0.13
C GLU A 25 12.39 3.21 0.84
N GLU A 26 12.26 3.18 2.16
CA GLU A 26 12.42 1.96 2.94
C GLU A 26 11.28 0.97 2.69
N LEU A 27 10.04 1.45 2.49
CA LEU A 27 8.89 0.60 2.17
C LEU A 27 8.96 0.05 0.74
N GLU A 28 9.39 0.86 -0.23
CA GLU A 28 9.69 0.39 -1.60
C GLU A 28 10.83 -0.64 -1.59
N GLY A 29 11.90 -0.38 -0.83
CA GLY A 29 12.99 -1.34 -0.63
C GLY A 29 12.50 -2.65 0.03
N PHE A 30 11.58 -2.55 0.98
CA PHE A 30 10.98 -3.69 1.66
C PHE A 30 10.10 -4.53 0.72
N GLU A 31 9.31 -3.90 -0.15
CA GLU A 31 8.54 -4.60 -1.20
C GLU A 31 9.45 -5.34 -2.17
N ASN A 32 10.51 -4.71 -2.64
CA ASN A 32 11.50 -5.34 -3.51
C ASN A 32 12.20 -6.56 -2.85
N MET A 33 12.38 -6.54 -1.53
CA MET A 33 12.95 -7.67 -0.79
C MET A 33 11.96 -8.84 -0.60
N TYR A 34 10.65 -8.57 -0.60
CA TYR A 34 9.59 -9.53 -0.27
C TYR A 34 8.46 -9.60 -1.31
N ILE A 35 8.82 -9.58 -2.59
CA ILE A 35 7.91 -9.50 -3.76
C ILE A 35 6.68 -10.42 -3.68
N ASN A 36 6.81 -11.63 -3.11
CA ASN A 36 5.71 -12.62 -3.07
C ASN A 36 4.87 -12.57 -1.78
N ARG A 37 5.16 -11.67 -0.84
CA ARG A 37 4.54 -11.67 0.50
C ARG A 37 4.29 -10.30 1.09
N PHE A 38 4.81 -9.24 0.49
CA PHE A 38 4.54 -7.88 0.90
C PHE A 38 4.11 -7.07 -0.31
N VAL A 39 2.97 -6.40 -0.19
CA VAL A 39 2.45 -5.49 -1.21
C VAL A 39 2.27 -4.12 -0.57
N PHE A 40 2.76 -3.07 -1.22
CA PHE A 40 2.67 -1.69 -0.75
C PHE A 40 1.73 -0.85 -1.63
N ILE A 41 0.58 -0.45 -1.09
CA ILE A 41 -0.44 0.31 -1.84
C ILE A 41 -0.59 1.71 -1.24
N ASN A 42 -0.14 2.72 -1.98
CA ASN A 42 -0.31 4.13 -1.61
C ASN A 42 -1.63 4.71 -2.10
N ILE A 43 -2.36 5.40 -1.23
CA ILE A 43 -3.58 6.14 -1.57
C ILE A 43 -3.40 7.61 -1.19
N LEU A 44 -3.33 8.49 -2.19
CA LEU A 44 -3.01 9.90 -2.04
C LEU A 44 -4.25 10.77 -2.25
N SER A 45 -4.58 11.59 -1.25
CA SER A 45 -5.81 12.37 -1.23
C SER A 45 -5.76 13.69 -2.01
N ARG A 46 -4.57 14.16 -2.39
CA ARG A 46 -4.36 15.45 -3.07
C ARG A 46 -3.51 15.35 -4.35
N GLU A 47 -3.18 14.15 -4.80
CA GLU A 47 -2.45 13.92 -6.05
C GLU A 47 -3.39 13.53 -7.18
N ARG A 48 -3.03 13.89 -8.41
CA ARG A 48 -3.63 13.35 -9.62
C ARG A 48 -2.76 12.21 -10.12
N LEU A 49 -3.25 11.00 -9.96
CA LEU A 49 -2.62 9.78 -10.49
C LEU A 49 -3.52 9.20 -11.60
N ASP A 50 -2.99 8.31 -12.41
CA ASP A 50 -3.80 7.64 -13.44
C ASP A 50 -4.68 6.52 -12.84
N ALA A 51 -4.20 5.90 -11.75
CA ALA A 51 -4.86 4.79 -11.12
C ALA A 51 -5.93 5.27 -10.10
N ALA A 52 -7.20 5.08 -10.43
CA ALA A 52 -8.32 5.45 -9.54
C ALA A 52 -8.26 4.79 -8.14
N LEU A 53 -7.58 3.64 -7.99
CA LEU A 53 -7.38 3.01 -6.68
C LEU A 53 -6.51 3.87 -5.76
N ASN A 54 -5.54 4.59 -6.32
CA ASN A 54 -4.50 5.33 -5.59
C ASN A 54 -4.90 6.79 -5.28
N ILE A 55 -6.10 7.25 -5.65
CA ILE A 55 -6.51 8.67 -5.50
C ILE A 55 -7.65 8.86 -4.50
N GLY A 56 -7.57 9.86 -3.63
CA GLY A 56 -8.62 10.20 -2.67
C GLY A 56 -8.40 9.54 -1.31
N ARG A 57 -9.48 9.20 -0.59
CA ARG A 57 -9.40 8.58 0.74
C ARG A 57 -9.64 7.08 0.68
N ILE A 58 -9.06 6.35 1.63
CA ILE A 58 -9.37 4.94 1.85
C ILE A 58 -10.85 4.81 2.20
N ASN A 59 -11.54 3.87 1.56
CA ASN A 59 -12.95 3.60 1.79
C ASN A 59 -13.27 2.12 1.53
N ASN A 60 -14.50 1.71 1.87
CA ASN A 60 -14.96 0.34 1.73
C ASN A 60 -14.88 -0.19 0.29
N LYS A 61 -15.13 0.65 -0.72
CA LYS A 61 -15.03 0.24 -2.14
C LYS A 61 -13.60 -0.13 -2.51
N LYS A 62 -12.62 0.67 -2.07
CA LYS A 62 -11.19 0.39 -2.28
C LYS A 62 -10.72 -0.83 -1.51
N ALA A 63 -11.11 -0.95 -0.24
CA ALA A 63 -10.75 -2.12 0.58
C ALA A 63 -11.28 -3.43 -0.02
N LYS A 64 -12.51 -3.43 -0.55
CA LYS A 64 -13.07 -4.57 -1.29
C LYS A 64 -12.27 -4.90 -2.55
N ARG A 65 -11.84 -3.88 -3.31
CA ARG A 65 -11.04 -4.07 -4.53
C ARG A 65 -9.66 -4.64 -4.22
N ILE A 66 -8.99 -4.16 -3.19
CA ILE A 66 -7.64 -4.65 -2.79
C ILE A 66 -7.70 -6.13 -2.40
N ARG A 67 -8.69 -6.53 -1.59
CA ARG A 67 -8.90 -7.94 -1.20
C ARG A 67 -9.16 -8.92 -2.35
N GLN A 68 -9.48 -8.45 -3.56
CA GLN A 68 -9.70 -9.30 -4.72
C GLN A 68 -8.41 -9.53 -5.52
N VAL A 69 -7.35 -8.76 -5.23
CA VAL A 69 -6.08 -8.79 -5.96
C VAL A 69 -4.98 -9.49 -5.14
N ASP A 70 -5.13 -9.50 -3.81
CA ASP A 70 -4.34 -10.33 -2.86
C ASP A 70 -4.82 -11.80 -2.82
#